data_AF-A0A2G6DKF2-F1
#
_entry.id   AF-A0A2G6DKF2-F1
#
_cell.length_a   1.000
_cell.length_b   1.000
_cell.length_c   1.000
_cell.angle_alpha   90.00
_cell.angle_beta   90.00
_cell.angle_gamma   90.00
#
_symmetry.space_group_name_H-M   'P 1'
#
loop_
_entity.id
_entity.type
_entity.pdbx_description
1 polymer ?
#
loop_
_entity_poly.entity_id
_entity_poly.type
_entity_poly.pdbx_seq_one_letter_code
_entity_poly.pdbx_strand_id
1 'polypeptide(L)'
;MKVALKSLLPALAGLLLALSGCMTDLQAESASNPSTPTTTSTANYVEGKQYSVIATPIPTQAPEGQTEVTEIFWYGCPHCYHLESTMQAYIEQKPENVFFNRVPATLSSLWAFHAKMFYVGALLDPKNSKHVHTKLFDAFNKQNRRITNDGAARRYFESLGFKTEDINSAMKSPELQAYMNHATKVSKKSGIDSVPSIIVNGKYLTGPAFMSPSDNLIDVINYLTSLK
;
A
#
# COMPACT_ATOMS: atom_id res chain seq x y z
N MET A 1 32.36 37.92 18.66
CA MET A 1 33.78 37.58 18.87
C MET A 1 34.21 36.62 17.78
N LYS A 2 35.16 37.04 16.94
CA LYS A 2 35.85 36.21 15.94
C LYS A 2 36.95 35.44 16.66
N VAL A 3 37.10 34.14 16.41
CA VAL A 3 38.43 33.49 16.47
C VAL A 3 38.49 32.47 15.34
N ALA A 4 39.39 32.75 14.39
CA ALA A 4 39.87 31.83 13.39
C ALA A 4 41.12 31.13 13.95
N LEU A 5 41.38 29.88 13.55
CA LEU A 5 42.74 29.37 13.55
C LEU A 5 42.97 28.43 12.35
N LYS A 6 43.85 28.90 11.47
CA LYS A 6 44.47 28.19 10.34
C LYS A 6 45.61 27.31 10.84
N SER A 7 45.91 26.22 10.11
CA SER A 7 47.25 25.71 9.74
C SER A 7 47.20 24.19 9.52
N LEU A 8 48.07 23.52 8.78
CA LEU A 8 48.80 23.77 7.52
C LEU A 8 49.27 22.35 7.09
N LEU A 9 49.30 22.06 5.79
CA LEU A 9 49.87 20.87 5.12
C LEU A 9 51.40 20.71 5.40
N PRO A 10 52.11 19.57 5.11
CA PRO A 10 52.28 19.03 3.74
C PRO A 10 52.62 17.53 3.48
N ALA A 11 52.36 17.16 2.22
CA ALA A 11 53.06 16.30 1.24
C ALA A 11 54.03 15.18 1.66
N LEU A 12 53.89 14.03 0.99
CA LEU A 12 55.03 13.22 0.54
C LEU A 12 54.82 12.76 -0.92
N ALA A 13 55.87 12.94 -1.71
CA ALA A 13 55.99 12.61 -3.13
C ALA A 13 56.91 11.38 -3.34
N GLY A 14 56.75 10.72 -4.49
CA GLY A 14 57.67 9.73 -5.06
C GLY A 14 56.95 9.02 -6.21
N LEU A 15 57.15 9.28 -7.51
CA LEU A 15 58.32 9.44 -8.40
C LEU A 15 58.81 8.12 -9.01
N LEU A 16 58.98 8.15 -10.35
CA LEU A 16 59.65 7.22 -11.30
C LEU A 16 58.79 6.02 -11.78
N LEU A 17 58.73 5.64 -13.06
CA LEU A 17 59.55 5.93 -14.24
C LEU A 17 58.73 5.67 -15.53
N ALA A 18 58.97 6.49 -16.55
CA ALA A 18 58.42 6.34 -17.89
C ALA A 18 59.19 5.27 -18.70
N LEU A 19 58.46 4.54 -19.56
CA LEU A 19 59.01 3.91 -20.76
C LEU A 19 58.11 4.28 -21.94
N SER A 20 58.73 4.93 -22.91
CA SER A 20 58.16 5.39 -24.17
C SER A 20 58.09 4.22 -25.16
N GLY A 21 57.02 4.15 -25.96
CA GLY A 21 56.86 3.13 -26.99
C GLY A 21 55.73 3.44 -27.97
N CYS A 22 56.10 4.10 -29.06
CA CYS A 22 55.56 4.08 -30.43
C CYS A 22 54.05 4.07 -30.73
N MET A 23 53.69 5.06 -31.55
CA MET A 23 52.46 5.27 -32.30
C MET A 23 52.11 4.11 -33.24
N THR A 24 50.82 3.80 -33.42
CA THR A 24 50.08 4.01 -34.69
C THR A 24 48.62 3.53 -34.61
N ASP A 25 47.78 4.33 -35.27
CA ASP A 25 46.56 4.01 -36.00
C ASP A 25 45.15 4.03 -35.36
N LEU A 26 44.29 4.62 -36.19
CA LEU A 26 42.87 4.92 -36.08
C LEU A 26 42.03 3.68 -35.80
N GLN A 27 40.99 3.85 -34.95
CA GLN A 27 39.60 3.61 -35.36
C GLN A 27 38.65 4.16 -34.27
N ALA A 28 37.77 5.06 -34.69
CA ALA A 28 36.58 5.42 -33.94
C ALA A 28 35.60 4.25 -34.06
N GLU A 29 35.46 3.46 -33.00
CA GLU A 29 34.41 2.45 -32.89
C GLU A 29 33.38 2.95 -31.87
N SER A 30 32.12 2.91 -32.29
CA SER A 30 30.96 3.38 -31.56
C SER A 30 30.86 2.69 -30.19
N ALA A 31 30.66 3.49 -29.15
CA ALA A 31 30.25 2.99 -27.86
C ALA A 31 28.83 2.42 -27.97
N SER A 32 28.72 1.11 -28.22
CA SER A 32 27.47 0.37 -28.08
C SER A 32 27.18 0.20 -26.59
N ASN A 33 26.30 1.06 -26.07
CA ASN A 33 25.66 0.89 -24.77
C ASN A 33 25.03 -0.52 -24.68
N PRO A 34 25.26 -1.32 -23.63
CA PRO A 34 24.46 -2.51 -23.39
C PRO A 34 23.07 -2.04 -22.94
N SER A 35 22.13 -2.00 -23.88
CA SER A 35 20.71 -1.82 -23.59
C SER A 35 20.26 -3.01 -22.74
N THR A 36 19.97 -2.75 -21.46
CA THR A 36 19.18 -3.64 -20.61
C THR A 36 17.90 -4.01 -21.36
N PRO A 37 17.59 -5.30 -21.57
CA PRO A 37 16.29 -5.66 -22.13
C PRO A 37 15.26 -5.46 -21.02
N THR A 38 14.68 -4.26 -20.94
CA THR A 38 13.38 -4.08 -20.30
C THR A 38 12.39 -4.86 -21.15
N THR A 39 12.24 -6.14 -20.84
CA THR A 39 11.15 -6.95 -21.37
C THR A 39 9.91 -6.48 -20.65
N THR A 40 9.37 -5.32 -21.06
CA THR A 40 7.97 -5.01 -20.82
C THR A 40 7.20 -6.02 -21.66
N SER A 41 6.99 -7.21 -21.10
CA SER A 41 5.89 -8.05 -21.54
C SER A 41 4.66 -7.18 -21.36
N THR A 42 4.11 -6.69 -22.48
CA THR A 42 2.77 -6.09 -22.51
C THR A 42 1.79 -7.22 -22.21
N ALA A 43 1.75 -7.66 -20.95
CA ALA A 43 0.79 -8.61 -20.46
C ALA A 43 -0.58 -7.93 -20.62
N ASN A 44 -1.29 -8.31 -21.68
CA ASN A 44 -2.64 -7.84 -21.91
C ASN A 44 -3.54 -8.62 -20.96
N TYR A 45 -3.84 -8.05 -19.81
CA TYR A 45 -4.80 -8.60 -18.87
C TYR A 45 -6.21 -8.50 -19.45
N VAL A 46 -7.02 -9.54 -19.22
CA VAL A 46 -8.32 -9.71 -19.88
C VAL A 46 -9.44 -9.58 -18.87
N GLU A 47 -10.47 -8.81 -19.21
CA GLU A 47 -11.71 -8.73 -18.44
C GLU A 47 -12.37 -10.12 -18.35
N GLY A 48 -12.91 -10.46 -17.18
CA GLY A 48 -13.45 -11.78 -16.86
C GLY A 48 -12.39 -12.82 -16.51
N LYS A 49 -11.09 -12.47 -16.60
CA LYS A 49 -9.97 -13.30 -16.12
C LYS A 49 -9.25 -12.64 -14.95
N GLN A 50 -8.43 -11.63 -15.22
CA GLN A 50 -7.62 -10.97 -14.18
C GLN A 50 -8.35 -9.83 -13.47
N TYR A 51 -9.45 -9.35 -14.05
CA TYR A 51 -10.30 -8.33 -13.46
C TYR A 51 -11.71 -8.38 -14.02
N SER A 52 -12.64 -7.67 -13.41
CA SER A 52 -13.97 -7.40 -13.93
C SER A 52 -14.30 -5.90 -13.84
N VAL A 53 -15.32 -5.45 -14.57
CA VAL A 53 -15.83 -4.08 -14.49
C VAL A 53 -17.02 -4.01 -13.52
N ILE A 54 -16.96 -3.06 -12.59
CA ILE A 54 -18.04 -2.75 -11.67
C ILE A 54 -19.13 -2.01 -12.46
N ALA A 55 -20.34 -2.58 -12.48
CA ALA A 55 -21.44 -2.09 -13.31
C ALA A 55 -21.82 -0.62 -13.06
N THR A 56 -21.72 -0.15 -11.81
CA THR A 56 -21.91 1.26 -11.46
C THR A 56 -20.64 1.78 -10.79
N PRO A 57 -19.88 2.67 -11.45
CA PRO A 57 -18.67 3.22 -10.89
C PRO A 57 -18.87 3.78 -9.47
N ILE A 58 -17.93 3.47 -8.61
CA ILE A 58 -17.87 3.96 -7.23
C ILE A 58 -17.12 5.30 -7.26
N PRO A 59 -17.69 6.39 -6.73
CA PRO A 59 -16.96 7.65 -6.61
C PRO A 59 -15.67 7.46 -5.82
N THR A 60 -14.55 7.93 -6.36
CA THR A 60 -13.22 7.86 -5.75
C THR A 60 -13.05 8.96 -4.70
N GLN A 61 -12.10 8.78 -3.77
CA GLN A 61 -11.62 9.79 -2.84
C GLN A 61 -10.25 10.36 -3.24
N ALA A 62 -9.67 9.85 -4.33
CA ALA A 62 -8.41 10.35 -4.87
C ALA A 62 -8.49 11.84 -5.24
N PRO A 63 -7.43 12.62 -4.96
CA PRO A 63 -7.30 13.98 -5.49
C PRO A 63 -7.36 14.00 -7.02
N GLU A 64 -7.69 15.16 -7.58
CA GLU A 64 -7.70 15.36 -9.03
C GLU A 64 -6.35 14.95 -9.65
N GLY A 65 -6.42 14.23 -10.78
CA GLY A 65 -5.24 13.71 -11.47
C GLY A 65 -4.65 12.43 -10.89
N GLN A 66 -5.16 11.93 -9.76
CA GLN A 66 -4.72 10.65 -9.19
C GLN A 66 -5.73 9.52 -9.46
N THR A 67 -5.19 8.30 -9.61
CA THR A 67 -5.98 7.06 -9.72
C THR A 67 -6.08 6.40 -8.35
N GLU A 68 -7.30 6.15 -7.90
CA GLU A 68 -7.52 5.45 -6.64
C GLU A 68 -7.28 3.94 -6.76
N VAL A 69 -6.50 3.37 -5.84
CA VAL A 69 -6.40 1.93 -5.60
C VAL A 69 -6.88 1.66 -4.18
N THR A 70 -8.02 0.99 -4.08
CA THR A 70 -8.70 0.68 -2.82
C THR A 70 -8.55 -0.80 -2.51
N GLU A 71 -7.85 -1.13 -1.43
CA GLU A 71 -7.88 -2.49 -0.87
C GLU A 71 -9.10 -2.67 0.02
N ILE A 72 -9.90 -3.70 -0.28
CA ILE A 72 -10.99 -4.16 0.55
C ILE A 72 -10.59 -5.43 1.30
N PHE A 73 -10.65 -5.36 2.63
CA PHE A 73 -10.14 -6.41 3.51
C PHE A 73 -11.04 -6.64 4.72
N TRP A 74 -10.76 -7.71 5.46
CA TRP A 74 -11.34 -7.96 6.78
C TRP A 74 -10.25 -8.47 7.74
N TYR A 75 -10.21 -7.97 8.98
CA TYR A 75 -9.19 -8.41 9.93
C TYR A 75 -9.27 -9.90 10.28
N GLY A 76 -10.44 -10.53 10.16
CA GLY A 76 -10.61 -11.97 10.42
C GLY A 76 -10.24 -12.88 9.24
N CYS A 77 -9.77 -12.32 8.12
CA CYS A 77 -9.48 -13.05 6.89
C CYS A 77 -7.98 -13.40 6.80
N PRO A 78 -7.61 -14.70 6.84
CA PRO A 78 -6.20 -15.11 6.75
C PRO A 78 -5.54 -14.73 5.43
N HIS A 79 -6.27 -14.75 4.30
CA HIS A 79 -5.73 -14.34 3.01
C HIS A 79 -5.40 -12.84 2.95
N CYS A 80 -6.22 -12.02 3.60
CA CYS A 80 -5.99 -10.59 3.75
C CYS A 80 -4.73 -10.36 4.60
N TYR A 81 -4.58 -11.12 5.67
CA TYR A 81 -3.39 -11.07 6.51
C TYR A 81 -2.10 -11.47 5.76
N HIS A 82 -2.15 -12.48 4.90
CA HIS A 82 -1.00 -12.86 4.06
C HIS A 82 -0.72 -11.81 2.97
N LEU A 83 -1.75 -11.16 2.44
CA LEU A 83 -1.61 -10.16 1.39
C LEU A 83 -0.94 -8.86 1.90
N GLU A 84 -0.97 -8.59 3.21
CA GLU A 84 -0.42 -7.36 3.80
C GLU A 84 1.03 -7.10 3.38
N SER A 85 1.93 -8.10 3.39
CA SER A 85 3.32 -7.86 3.01
C SER A 85 3.46 -7.37 1.57
N THR A 86 2.65 -7.92 0.66
CA THR A 86 2.63 -7.51 -0.75
C THR A 86 2.08 -6.10 -0.90
N MET A 87 1.01 -5.75 -0.17
CA MET A 87 0.41 -4.41 -0.25
C MET A 87 1.28 -3.35 0.41
N GLN A 88 1.98 -3.65 1.50
CA GLN A 88 2.93 -2.70 2.10
C GLN A 88 4.08 -2.40 1.13
N ALA A 89 4.65 -3.42 0.49
CA ALA A 89 5.68 -3.22 -0.54
C ALA A 89 5.15 -2.40 -1.72
N TYR A 90 3.90 -2.64 -2.15
CA TYR A 90 3.27 -1.82 -3.18
C TYR A 90 3.09 -0.36 -2.75
N ILE A 91 2.62 -0.10 -1.52
CA ILE A 91 2.44 1.28 -1.01
C ILE A 91 3.74 2.08 -1.03
N GLU A 92 4.87 1.42 -0.75
CA GLU A 92 6.20 2.02 -0.78
C GLU A 92 6.72 2.31 -2.20
N GLN A 93 6.24 1.56 -3.21
CA GLN A 93 6.78 1.57 -4.57
C GLN A 93 5.77 2.03 -5.64
N LYS A 94 4.53 2.30 -5.25
CA LYS A 94 3.44 2.65 -6.17
C LYS A 94 3.80 3.87 -7.01
N PRO A 95 3.26 3.99 -8.24
CA PRO A 95 3.39 5.20 -9.03
C PRO A 95 2.93 6.47 -8.28
N GLU A 96 3.53 7.62 -8.60
CA GLU A 96 3.21 8.89 -7.94
C GLU A 96 1.75 9.32 -8.14
N ASN A 97 1.15 8.98 -9.29
CA ASN A 97 -0.23 9.29 -9.61
C ASN A 97 -1.24 8.32 -8.95
N VAL A 98 -0.80 7.37 -8.12
CA VAL A 98 -1.70 6.45 -7.41
C VAL A 98 -2.01 6.98 -6.02
N PHE A 99 -3.30 7.14 -5.72
CA PHE A 99 -3.82 7.32 -4.38
C PHE A 99 -4.22 5.95 -3.80
N PHE A 100 -3.49 5.47 -2.81
CA PHE A 100 -3.83 4.20 -2.16
C PHE A 100 -4.68 4.43 -0.91
N ASN A 101 -5.73 3.64 -0.75
CA ASN A 101 -6.52 3.62 0.48
C ASN A 101 -6.90 2.17 0.87
N ARG A 102 -7.37 2.01 2.11
CA ARG A 102 -7.97 0.76 2.60
C ARG A 102 -9.39 1.00 3.06
N VAL A 103 -10.29 0.11 2.68
CA VAL A 103 -11.69 0.12 3.10
C VAL A 103 -12.04 -1.25 3.68
N PRO A 104 -12.34 -1.37 4.98
CA PRO A 104 -12.75 -2.65 5.55
C PRO A 104 -14.14 -3.05 5.01
N ALA A 105 -14.29 -4.31 4.63
CA ALA A 105 -15.56 -4.85 4.16
C ALA A 105 -16.60 -4.92 5.29
N THR A 106 -17.87 -4.70 4.94
CA THR A 106 -19.00 -4.74 5.89
C THR A 106 -20.06 -5.78 5.48
N LEU A 107 -19.64 -6.98 5.06
CA LEU A 107 -20.54 -8.02 4.52
C LEU A 107 -21.41 -8.70 5.59
N SER A 108 -21.09 -8.53 6.87
CA SER A 108 -21.89 -9.02 8.00
C SER A 108 -21.76 -8.08 9.20
N SER A 109 -22.56 -8.29 10.25
CA SER A 109 -22.49 -7.52 11.49
C SER A 109 -21.12 -7.63 12.17
N LEU A 110 -20.51 -8.83 12.17
CA LEU A 110 -19.17 -9.03 12.71
C LEU A 110 -18.10 -8.29 11.88
N TRP A 111 -18.24 -8.30 10.56
CA TRP A 111 -17.32 -7.59 9.67
C TRP A 111 -17.43 -6.09 9.84
N ALA A 112 -18.67 -5.56 9.94
CA ALA A 112 -18.93 -4.16 10.27
C ALA A 112 -18.34 -3.77 11.63
N PHE A 113 -18.38 -4.67 12.62
CA PHE A 113 -17.72 -4.42 13.90
C PHE A 113 -16.18 -4.33 13.76
N HIS A 114 -15.55 -5.21 12.97
CA HIS A 114 -14.10 -5.12 12.70
C HIS A 114 -13.76 -3.89 11.83
N ALA A 115 -14.65 -3.46 10.93
CA ALA A 115 -14.52 -2.21 10.19
C ALA A 115 -14.52 -0.99 11.12
N LYS A 116 -15.40 -0.97 12.13
CA LYS A 116 -15.38 0.03 13.19
C LYS A 116 -14.02 0.06 13.90
N MET A 117 -13.44 -1.11 14.20
CA MET A 117 -12.10 -1.17 14.80
C MET A 117 -11.01 -0.60 13.90
N PHE A 118 -11.06 -0.84 12.58
CA PHE A 118 -10.11 -0.22 11.65
C PHE A 118 -10.17 1.30 11.74
N TYR A 119 -11.36 1.89 11.61
CA TYR A 119 -11.51 3.35 11.60
C TYR A 119 -11.25 4.00 12.96
N VAL A 120 -11.63 3.36 14.08
CA VAL A 120 -11.21 3.83 15.41
C VAL A 120 -9.69 3.82 15.53
N GLY A 121 -9.02 2.76 15.04
CA GLY A 121 -7.57 2.69 15.01
C GLY A 121 -6.93 3.80 14.17
N ALA A 122 -7.49 4.10 13.00
CA ALA A 122 -7.03 5.18 12.12
C ALA A 122 -7.20 6.57 12.76
N LEU A 123 -8.30 6.80 13.48
CA LEU A 123 -8.54 8.04 14.22
C LEU A 123 -7.58 8.21 15.41
N LEU A 124 -7.22 7.11 16.07
CA LEU A 124 -6.31 7.10 17.23
C LEU A 124 -4.83 7.19 16.84
N ASP A 125 -4.45 6.63 15.68
CA ASP A 125 -3.07 6.61 15.17
C ASP A 125 -2.97 7.17 13.75
N PRO A 126 -3.33 8.45 13.52
CA PRO A 126 -3.37 9.03 12.18
C PRO A 126 -1.99 9.14 11.52
N LYS A 127 -0.92 9.10 12.31
CA LYS A 127 0.47 9.11 11.83
C LYS A 127 1.08 7.71 11.70
N ASN A 128 0.29 6.65 11.95
CA ASN A 128 0.72 5.25 11.94
C ASN A 128 1.95 4.96 12.83
N SER A 129 2.12 5.72 13.91
CA SER A 129 3.27 5.65 14.83
C SER A 129 3.26 4.41 15.73
N LYS A 130 2.09 3.84 15.97
CA LYS A 130 1.88 2.64 16.77
C LYS A 130 1.58 1.42 15.91
N HIS A 131 1.53 1.57 14.58
CA HIS A 131 1.22 0.50 13.63
C HIS A 131 -0.07 -0.25 13.99
N VAL A 132 -1.13 0.51 14.35
CA VAL A 132 -2.38 -0.06 14.87
C VAL A 132 -3.01 -1.06 13.91
N HIS A 133 -2.94 -0.80 12.61
CA HIS A 133 -3.46 -1.69 11.57
C HIS A 133 -2.80 -3.09 11.62
N THR A 134 -1.46 -3.13 11.60
CA THR A 134 -0.68 -4.37 11.70
C THR A 134 -0.97 -5.10 13.01
N LYS A 135 -1.04 -4.37 14.13
CA LYS A 135 -1.34 -4.97 15.45
C LYS A 135 -2.74 -5.58 15.49
N LEU A 136 -3.74 -4.94 14.88
CA LEU A 136 -5.09 -5.49 14.77
C LEU A 136 -5.07 -6.79 13.95
N PHE A 137 -4.41 -6.78 12.80
CA PHE A 137 -4.23 -7.99 12.00
C PHE A 137 -3.58 -9.15 12.79
N ASP A 138 -2.49 -8.87 13.52
CA ASP A 138 -1.84 -9.84 14.41
C ASP A 138 -2.77 -10.33 15.53
N ALA A 139 -3.56 -9.43 16.12
CA ALA A 139 -4.51 -9.76 17.17
C ALA A 139 -5.53 -10.81 16.71
N PHE A 140 -6.05 -10.68 15.49
CA PHE A 140 -7.03 -11.61 14.94
C PHE A 140 -6.40 -12.88 14.38
N ASN A 141 -5.28 -12.80 13.63
CA ASN A 141 -4.75 -13.93 12.85
C ASN A 141 -3.63 -14.69 13.55
N LYS A 142 -2.85 -14.06 14.43
CA LYS A 142 -1.79 -14.73 15.20
C LYS A 142 -2.22 -15.07 16.61
N GLN A 143 -2.90 -14.13 17.27
CA GLN A 143 -3.24 -14.23 18.69
C GLN A 143 -4.65 -14.80 18.93
N ASN A 144 -5.44 -15.02 17.88
CA ASN A 144 -6.80 -15.54 17.95
C ASN A 144 -7.70 -14.76 18.93
N ARG A 145 -7.50 -13.45 19.05
CA ARG A 145 -8.29 -12.61 19.96
C ARG A 145 -9.73 -12.52 19.49
N ARG A 146 -10.67 -12.73 20.41
CA ARG A 146 -12.11 -12.54 20.19
C ARG A 146 -12.50 -11.13 20.61
N ILE A 147 -12.54 -10.21 19.65
CA ILE A 147 -12.95 -8.82 19.87
C ILE A 147 -14.25 -8.58 19.13
N THR A 148 -15.39 -8.70 19.82
CA THR A 148 -16.72 -8.71 19.18
C THR A 148 -17.69 -7.68 19.77
N ASN A 149 -17.23 -6.84 20.70
CA ASN A 149 -18.03 -5.78 21.30
C ASN A 149 -17.16 -4.59 21.74
N ASP A 150 -17.80 -3.44 21.96
CA ASP A 150 -17.14 -2.18 22.29
C ASP A 150 -16.26 -2.28 23.53
N GLY A 151 -16.67 -3.03 24.55
CA GLY A 151 -15.89 -3.23 25.78
C GLY A 151 -14.57 -3.95 25.49
N ALA A 152 -14.59 -5.00 24.67
CA ALA A 152 -13.38 -5.70 24.24
C ALA A 152 -12.49 -4.82 23.34
N ALA A 153 -13.09 -4.04 22.44
CA ALA A 153 -12.35 -3.12 21.58
C ALA A 153 -11.64 -2.02 22.40
N ARG A 154 -12.31 -1.45 23.41
CA ARG A 154 -11.72 -0.47 24.34
C ARG A 154 -10.50 -1.02 25.05
N ARG A 155 -10.63 -2.18 25.70
CA ARG A 155 -9.51 -2.84 26.37
C ARG A 155 -8.35 -3.13 25.43
N TYR A 156 -8.66 -3.49 24.18
CA TYR A 156 -7.63 -3.69 23.17
C TYR A 156 -6.87 -2.39 22.86
N PHE A 157 -7.55 -1.29 22.55
CA PHE A 157 -6.88 0.00 22.30
C PHE A 157 -6.16 0.55 23.55
N GLU A 158 -6.71 0.37 24.75
CA GLU A 158 -6.02 0.70 26.01
C GLU A 158 -4.72 -0.09 26.16
N SER A 159 -4.71 -1.38 25.79
CA SER A 159 -3.48 -2.20 25.79
C SER A 159 -2.42 -1.73 24.79
N LEU A 160 -2.78 -0.89 23.81
CA LEU A 160 -1.86 -0.21 22.90
C LEU A 160 -1.41 1.17 23.42
N GLY A 161 -1.86 1.54 24.62
CA GLY A 161 -1.53 2.79 25.30
C GLY A 161 -2.35 4.01 24.85
N PHE A 162 -3.54 3.80 24.28
CA PHE A 162 -4.49 4.90 24.05
C PHE A 162 -5.29 5.19 25.31
N LYS A 163 -5.60 6.46 25.57
CA LYS A 163 -6.41 6.87 26.72
C LYS A 163 -7.87 6.54 26.49
N THR A 164 -8.58 6.20 27.57
CA THR A 164 -10.02 5.88 27.52
C THR A 164 -10.83 7.03 26.93
N GLU A 165 -10.47 8.28 27.21
CA GLU A 165 -11.15 9.47 26.70
C GLU A 165 -11.00 9.62 25.17
N ASP A 166 -9.82 9.34 24.64
CA ASP A 166 -9.55 9.41 23.19
C ASP A 166 -10.32 8.31 22.46
N ILE A 167 -10.30 7.08 23.00
CA ILE A 167 -11.06 5.94 22.46
C ILE A 167 -12.56 6.25 22.45
N ASN A 168 -13.08 6.83 23.54
CA ASN A 168 -14.48 7.22 23.65
C ASN A 168 -14.89 8.26 22.61
N SER A 169 -14.02 9.25 22.41
CA SER A 169 -14.22 10.32 21.45
C SER A 169 -14.24 9.76 20.04
N ALA A 170 -13.25 8.95 19.65
CA ALA A 170 -13.20 8.28 18.36
C ALA A 170 -14.41 7.36 18.11
N MET A 171 -14.81 6.56 19.10
CA MET A 171 -15.97 5.66 18.97
C MET A 171 -17.32 6.36 18.80
N LYS A 172 -17.43 7.63 19.20
CA LYS A 172 -18.66 8.43 19.13
C LYS A 172 -18.61 9.51 18.03
N SER A 173 -17.49 9.60 17.32
CA SER A 173 -17.22 10.75 16.45
C SER A 173 -18.10 10.71 15.18
N PRO A 174 -18.51 11.88 14.65
CA PRO A 174 -19.17 11.96 13.35
C PRO A 174 -18.31 11.42 12.20
N GLU A 175 -16.99 11.56 12.30
CA GLU A 175 -16.02 11.06 11.32
C GLU A 175 -16.08 9.53 11.23
N LEU A 176 -16.17 8.83 12.37
CA LEU A 176 -16.37 7.38 12.37
C LEU A 176 -17.67 6.99 11.66
N GLN A 177 -18.76 7.72 11.89
CA GLN A 177 -20.04 7.44 11.21
C GLN A 177 -19.91 7.63 9.69
N ALA A 178 -19.26 8.71 9.24
CA ALA A 178 -19.00 8.96 7.83
C ALA A 178 -18.14 7.84 7.20
N TYR A 179 -17.08 7.40 7.87
CA TYR A 179 -16.23 6.30 7.41
C TYR A 179 -16.99 4.98 7.31
N MET A 180 -17.82 4.65 8.31
CA MET A 180 -18.66 3.44 8.28
C MET A 180 -19.70 3.47 7.16
N ASN A 181 -20.31 4.63 6.90
CA ASN A 181 -21.25 4.83 5.79
C ASN A 181 -20.54 4.66 4.45
N HIS A 182 -19.32 5.20 4.32
CA HIS A 182 -18.50 5.03 3.12
C HIS A 182 -18.15 3.55 2.88
N ALA A 183 -17.63 2.85 3.89
CA ALA A 183 -17.29 1.42 3.78
C ALA A 183 -18.49 0.54 3.41
N THR A 184 -19.66 0.84 3.97
CA THR A 184 -20.92 0.15 3.64
C THR A 184 -21.31 0.39 2.18
N LYS A 185 -21.20 1.63 1.70
CA LYS A 185 -21.50 1.99 0.31
C LYS A 185 -20.54 1.32 -0.67
N VAL A 186 -19.23 1.31 -0.38
CA VAL A 186 -18.21 0.65 -1.21
C VAL A 186 -18.44 -0.86 -1.25
N SER A 187 -18.65 -1.51 -0.10
CA SER A 187 -18.93 -2.95 -0.02
C SER A 187 -20.16 -3.32 -0.85
N LYS A 188 -21.25 -2.53 -0.75
CA LYS A 188 -22.49 -2.79 -1.50
C LYS A 188 -22.33 -2.54 -3.00
N LYS A 189 -21.74 -1.40 -3.40
CA LYS A 189 -21.66 -0.99 -4.81
C LYS A 189 -20.65 -1.80 -5.61
N SER A 190 -19.59 -2.29 -4.97
CA SER A 190 -18.58 -3.11 -5.63
C SER A 190 -19.08 -4.49 -6.01
N GLY A 191 -20.14 -4.99 -5.36
CA GLY A 191 -20.68 -6.32 -5.61
C GLY A 191 -19.77 -7.44 -5.09
N ILE A 192 -18.79 -7.14 -4.24
CA ILE A 192 -17.91 -8.15 -3.67
C ILE A 192 -18.68 -9.10 -2.76
N ASP A 193 -18.31 -10.37 -2.79
CA ASP A 193 -18.75 -11.42 -1.87
C ASP A 193 -17.59 -11.96 -1.02
N SER A 194 -16.36 -11.53 -1.30
CA SER A 194 -15.14 -12.06 -0.73
C SER A 194 -14.03 -10.99 -0.64
N VAL A 195 -13.05 -11.30 0.21
CA VAL A 195 -11.85 -10.48 0.45
C VAL A 195 -10.62 -11.41 0.51
N PRO A 196 -9.41 -10.89 0.22
CA PRO A 196 -9.12 -9.52 -0.20
C PRO A 196 -9.54 -9.23 -1.64
N SER A 197 -10.05 -8.03 -1.86
CA SER A 197 -10.49 -7.52 -3.17
C SER A 197 -9.87 -6.15 -3.39
N ILE A 198 -9.47 -5.84 -4.62
CA ILE A 198 -8.87 -4.54 -4.98
C ILE A 198 -9.77 -3.84 -5.99
N ILE A 199 -10.10 -2.58 -5.72
CA ILE A 199 -10.83 -1.72 -6.65
C ILE A 199 -9.89 -0.67 -7.21
N VAL A 200 -9.81 -0.57 -8.53
CA VAL A 200 -9.02 0.44 -9.23
C VAL A 200 -9.95 1.43 -9.92
N ASN A 201 -9.70 2.72 -9.66
CA ASN A 201 -10.45 3.86 -10.19
C ASN A 201 -11.98 3.77 -9.98
N GLY A 202 -12.42 3.10 -8.90
CA GLY A 202 -13.84 2.85 -8.64
C GLY A 202 -14.56 2.02 -9.71
N LYS A 203 -13.82 1.44 -10.67
CA LYS A 203 -14.35 0.89 -11.93
C LYS A 203 -13.95 -0.56 -12.13
N TYR A 204 -12.72 -0.93 -11.81
CA TYR A 204 -12.21 -2.28 -12.02
C TYR A 204 -12.10 -3.02 -10.70
N LEU A 205 -12.58 -4.26 -10.64
CA LEU A 205 -12.43 -5.16 -9.52
C LEU A 205 -11.40 -6.25 -9.87
N THR A 206 -10.42 -6.46 -9.01
CA THR A 206 -9.42 -7.53 -9.11
C THR A 206 -9.08 -8.04 -7.71
N GLY A 207 -8.07 -8.89 -7.58
CA GLY A 207 -7.59 -9.44 -6.31
C GLY A 207 -7.01 -10.83 -6.51
N PRO A 208 -6.49 -11.47 -5.43
CA PRO A 208 -5.91 -12.81 -5.51
C PRO A 208 -6.83 -13.85 -6.14
N ALA A 209 -8.16 -13.71 -5.97
CA ALA A 209 -9.15 -14.63 -6.55
C ALA A 209 -9.18 -14.62 -8.10
N PHE A 210 -8.66 -13.56 -8.74
CA PHE A 210 -8.59 -13.44 -10.19
C PHE A 210 -7.27 -13.96 -10.77
N MET A 211 -6.30 -14.31 -9.91
CA MET A 211 -4.94 -14.64 -10.34
C MET A 211 -4.80 -16.14 -10.61
N SER A 212 -4.23 -16.47 -11.77
CA SER A 212 -3.62 -17.78 -12.02
C SER A 212 -2.20 -17.85 -11.41
N PRO A 213 -1.58 -19.04 -11.29
CA PRO A 213 -0.23 -19.15 -10.74
C PRO A 213 0.86 -18.37 -11.50
N SER A 214 0.63 -18.00 -12.76
CA SER A 214 1.54 -17.18 -13.57
C SER A 214 1.25 -15.69 -13.49
N ASP A 215 0.12 -15.28 -12.90
CA ASP A 215 -0.25 -13.88 -12.81
C ASP A 215 0.42 -13.22 -11.60
N ASN A 216 0.79 -11.95 -11.75
CA ASN A 216 1.25 -11.10 -10.66
C ASN A 216 0.21 -10.02 -10.38
N LEU A 217 -0.33 -10.01 -9.15
CA LEU A 217 -1.37 -9.07 -8.75
C LEU A 217 -0.93 -7.60 -8.88
N ILE A 218 0.32 -7.28 -8.56
CA ILE A 218 0.81 -5.90 -8.64
C ILE A 218 0.90 -5.44 -10.09
N ASP A 219 1.31 -6.31 -11.00
CA ASP A 219 1.35 -5.99 -12.43
C ASP A 219 -0.06 -5.76 -12.99
N VAL A 220 -1.06 -6.53 -12.52
CA VAL A 220 -2.48 -6.30 -12.86
C VAL A 220 -2.97 -4.96 -12.32
N ILE A 221 -2.68 -4.63 -11.06
CA ILE A 221 -3.05 -3.33 -10.47
C ILE A 221 -2.42 -2.19 -11.28
N ASN A 222 -1.13 -2.28 -11.59
CA ASN A 222 -0.41 -1.27 -12.38
C ASN A 222 -1.01 -1.11 -13.77
N TYR A 223 -1.32 -2.21 -14.46
CA TYR A 223 -2.03 -2.16 -15.74
C TYR A 223 -3.37 -1.43 -15.60
N LEU A 224 -4.21 -1.79 -14.62
CA LEU A 224 -5.51 -1.16 -14.42
C LEU A 224 -5.40 0.32 -14.08
N THR A 225 -4.36 0.74 -13.36
CA THR A 225 -4.12 2.17 -13.10
C THR A 225 -3.69 2.96 -14.34
N SER A 226 -3.18 2.27 -15.36
CA SER A 226 -2.84 2.90 -16.65
C SER A 226 -4.06 3.04 -17.59
N LEU A 227 -5.15 2.33 -17.29
CA LEU A 227 -6.39 2.42 -18.05
C LEU A 227 -7.17 3.68 -17.66
N LYS A 228 -7.58 4.46 -18.66
CA LYS A 228 -8.43 5.64 -18.45
C LYS A 228 -9.89 5.28 -18.15
#